data_AF-A0A2W5MZL9-F1
#
_entry.id   AF-A0A2W5MZL9-F1
#
_cell.length_a   1.000
_cell.length_b   1.000
_cell.length_c   1.000
_cell.angle_alpha   90.00
_cell.angle_beta   90.00
_cell.angle_gamma   90.00
#
_symmetry.space_group_name_H-M   'P 1'
#
loop_
_entity.id
_entity.type
_entity.pdbx_description
1 polymer ?
#
loop_
_entity_poly.entity_id
_entity_poly.type
_entity_poly.pdbx_seq_one_letter_code
_entity_poly.pdbx_strand_id
1 'polypeptide(L)'
;MSAKFKVNPLAKISLFPEMKCELLLEGLSYKLPHTGYISFLSKLKGASGKDDIIHMIEESINKDAANDIFEDMCSSMILVDEDYEHADMDGARHWIKRGWLEGLFLHLKTRNISFSDTSGDTGFSAKESLAKLIETEGLPEIWKSYDDCRKFPLPKPQAIPEKSLEEVLLKRRSNRPWRNSSMSMEHFSSILHYANVETRRIRMNLEQNVKSDPELLLNSSFTALETYCLVMSVQDLTPGLYHYDPKSHQLSLIREGLFREEITKCCIGQSRPHDASCVFMISAVWERFMFRYRHARAYRTLLTNVSELGHKYLLLGTSLRLSTFMTPAFNDKYVDNFMGFNGYDEAVLYAIGLG
;
A
#
# COMPACT_ATOMS: atom_id res chain seq x y z
N MET A 1 27.93 -0.82 42.63
CA MET A 1 27.93 -1.81 41.54
C MET A 1 28.54 -1.14 40.32
N SER A 2 29.36 -1.84 39.54
CA SER A 2 29.81 -1.31 38.25
C SER A 2 28.60 -1.08 37.34
N ALA A 3 28.60 0.02 36.57
CA ALA A 3 27.55 0.28 35.59
C ALA A 3 27.52 -0.85 34.56
N LYS A 4 26.33 -1.31 34.22
CA LYS A 4 26.10 -2.34 33.20
C LYS A 4 25.30 -1.73 32.06
N PHE A 5 25.62 -2.18 30.85
CA PHE A 5 25.02 -1.69 29.62
C PHE A 5 24.42 -2.84 28.83
N LYS A 6 23.33 -2.56 28.13
CA LYS A 6 22.61 -3.49 27.24
C LYS A 6 22.41 -2.83 25.88
N VAL A 7 22.09 -3.63 24.87
CA VAL A 7 21.59 -3.10 23.59
C VAL A 7 20.23 -2.44 23.83
N ASN A 8 19.97 -1.34 23.12
CA ASN A 8 18.66 -0.70 23.13
C ASN A 8 17.53 -1.72 22.87
N PRO A 9 16.48 -1.77 23.72
CA PRO A 9 15.45 -2.81 23.69
C PRO A 9 14.67 -2.97 22.37
N LEU A 10 14.62 -1.93 21.52
CA LEU A 10 13.96 -2.00 20.22
C LEU A 10 14.87 -1.59 19.05
N ALA A 11 16.16 -1.92 19.17
CA ALA A 11 17.11 -1.82 18.06
C ALA A 11 16.83 -2.85 16.96
N LYS A 12 16.85 -2.41 15.70
CA LYS A 12 16.77 -3.26 14.52
C LYS A 12 18.02 -3.10 13.67
N ILE A 13 18.68 -4.22 13.36
CA ILE A 13 19.81 -4.24 12.43
C ILE A 13 19.30 -4.60 11.03
N SER A 14 19.62 -3.76 10.05
CA SER A 14 19.32 -3.96 8.63
C SER A 14 20.63 -4.09 7.86
N LEU A 15 20.71 -5.03 6.90
CA LEU A 15 21.92 -5.27 6.08
C LEU A 15 21.85 -4.64 4.68
N PHE A 16 20.64 -4.42 4.16
CA PHE A 16 20.39 -3.94 2.82
C PHE A 16 19.43 -2.73 2.86
N PRO A 17 19.58 -1.72 1.99
CA PRO A 17 20.67 -1.53 1.01
C PRO A 17 21.99 -1.11 1.65
N GLU A 18 21.95 -0.69 2.90
CA GLU A 18 23.10 -0.30 3.71
C GLU A 18 22.98 -0.91 5.09
N MET A 19 24.12 -1.28 5.67
CA MET A 19 24.18 -1.83 7.00
C MET A 19 23.96 -0.73 8.05
N LYS A 20 22.92 -0.87 8.87
CA LYS A 20 22.53 0.14 9.86
C LYS A 20 21.88 -0.46 11.10
N CYS A 21 21.97 0.27 12.21
CA CYS A 21 21.20 0.08 13.43
C CYS A 21 20.12 1.15 13.52
N GLU A 22 18.87 0.72 13.62
CA GLU A 22 17.70 1.60 13.73
C GLU A 22 17.13 1.48 15.14
N LEU A 23 17.09 2.60 15.87
CA LEU A 23 16.49 2.69 17.19
C LEU A 23 15.03 3.12 17.02
N LEU A 24 14.13 2.14 17.05
CA LEU A 24 12.79 2.30 16.48
C LEU A 24 11.88 3.22 17.28
N LEU A 25 12.05 3.34 18.60
CA LEU A 25 11.24 4.22 19.43
C LEU A 25 11.80 5.64 19.46
N GLU A 26 13.11 5.77 19.36
CA GLU A 26 13.85 7.02 19.32
C GLU A 26 13.75 7.67 17.93
N GLY A 27 13.42 6.90 16.89
CA GLY A 27 13.36 7.37 15.51
C GLY A 27 14.75 7.63 14.91
N LEU A 28 15.81 7.05 15.48
CA LEU A 28 17.20 7.27 15.09
C LEU A 28 17.72 6.12 14.22
N SER A 29 18.71 6.42 13.38
CA SER A 29 19.33 5.45 12.48
C SER A 29 20.82 5.75 12.33
N TYR A 30 21.65 4.73 12.56
CA TYR A 30 23.11 4.84 12.52
C TYR A 30 23.67 3.84 11.52
N LYS A 31 24.57 4.30 10.64
CA LYS A 31 25.30 3.42 9.74
C LYS A 31 26.29 2.58 10.54
N LEU A 32 26.37 1.30 10.22
CA LEU A 32 27.37 0.41 10.82
C LEU A 32 28.52 0.27 9.81
N PRO A 33 29.76 0.66 10.18
CA PRO A 33 30.88 0.70 9.23
C PRO A 33 31.25 -0.65 8.60
N HIS A 34 31.23 -1.74 9.37
CA HIS A 34 31.58 -3.09 8.89
C HIS A 34 30.95 -4.18 9.77
N THR A 35 31.01 -5.43 9.31
CA THR A 35 30.30 -6.59 9.89
C THR A 35 30.74 -6.95 11.31
N GLY A 36 31.86 -6.40 11.78
CA GLY A 36 32.34 -6.57 13.16
C GLY A 36 31.32 -6.10 14.20
N TYR A 37 30.57 -5.04 13.89
CA TYR A 37 29.49 -4.53 14.73
C TYR A 37 28.40 -5.58 14.96
N ILE A 38 28.08 -6.37 13.93
CA ILE A 38 27.10 -7.46 14.05
C ILE A 38 27.65 -8.58 14.92
N SER A 39 28.93 -8.95 14.73
CA SER A 39 29.60 -9.95 15.56
C SER A 39 29.55 -9.54 17.03
N PHE A 40 29.91 -8.30 17.35
CA PHE A 40 29.82 -7.75 18.68
C PHE A 40 28.39 -7.80 19.25
N LEU A 41 27.40 -7.24 18.54
CA LEU A 41 26.01 -7.20 19.01
C LEU A 41 25.42 -8.60 19.22
N SER A 42 25.86 -9.59 18.43
CA SER A 42 25.43 -10.98 18.60
C SER A 42 26.03 -11.67 19.84
N LYS A 43 27.22 -11.21 20.30
CA LYS A 43 27.89 -11.69 21.51
C LYS A 43 27.28 -11.07 22.78
N LEU A 44 26.83 -9.82 22.72
CA LEU A 44 26.28 -9.10 23.87
C LEU A 44 24.88 -9.62 24.23
N LYS A 45 24.82 -10.59 25.15
CA LYS A 45 23.58 -11.19 25.65
C LYS A 45 23.14 -10.53 26.95
N GLY A 46 22.21 -9.57 26.85
CA GLY A 46 21.69 -8.84 28.00
C GLY A 46 22.68 -7.79 28.52
N ALA A 47 22.51 -7.39 29.79
CA ALA A 47 23.33 -6.36 30.40
C ALA A 47 24.71 -6.89 30.84
N SER A 48 25.79 -6.23 30.43
CA SER A 48 27.18 -6.60 30.73
C SER A 48 27.97 -5.40 31.26
N GLY A 49 29.05 -5.66 32.01
CA GLY A 49 29.92 -4.60 32.52
C GLY A 49 30.69 -3.91 31.39
N LYS A 50 31.13 -2.66 31.62
CA LYS A 50 31.92 -1.89 30.65
C LYS A 50 33.16 -2.64 30.14
N ASP A 51 33.95 -3.23 31.04
CA ASP A 51 35.19 -3.93 30.68
C ASP A 51 34.93 -5.16 29.80
N ASP A 52 33.88 -5.93 30.09
CA ASP A 52 33.47 -7.09 29.27
C ASP A 52 33.05 -6.65 27.87
N ILE A 53 32.30 -5.54 27.78
CA ILE A 53 31.86 -4.99 26.50
C ILE A 53 33.05 -4.49 25.68
N ILE A 54 33.98 -3.75 26.29
CA ILE A 54 35.21 -3.30 25.64
C ILE A 54 35.96 -4.51 25.08
N HIS A 55 36.13 -5.57 25.88
CA HIS A 55 36.81 -6.78 25.43
C HIS A 55 36.10 -7.43 24.23
N MET A 56 34.77 -7.51 24.23
CA MET A 56 34.01 -7.99 23.07
C MET A 56 34.20 -7.11 21.82
N ILE A 57 34.29 -5.79 21.98
CA ILE A 57 34.56 -4.84 20.89
C ILE A 57 35.98 -5.04 20.33
N GLU A 58 36.99 -5.25 21.19
CA GLU A 58 38.36 -5.53 20.78
C GLU A 58 38.44 -6.78 19.88
N GLU A 59 37.72 -7.83 20.25
CA GLU A 59 37.69 -9.09 19.50
C GLU A 59 36.92 -9.00 18.18
N SER A 60 35.83 -8.23 18.15
CA SER A 60 34.87 -8.26 17.04
C SER A 60 34.99 -7.09 16.08
N ILE A 61 35.46 -5.92 16.53
CA ILE A 61 35.44 -4.68 15.75
C ILE A 61 36.85 -4.14 15.54
N ASN A 62 37.46 -3.61 16.60
CA ASN A 62 38.78 -2.97 16.56
C ASN A 62 39.36 -2.89 17.97
N LYS A 63 40.55 -3.44 18.16
CA LYS A 63 41.26 -3.43 19.45
C LYS A 63 41.70 -2.04 19.88
N ASP A 64 42.30 -1.27 18.98
CA ASP A 64 42.94 0.01 19.31
C ASP A 64 41.91 1.11 19.57
N ALA A 65 40.71 0.99 19.01
CA ALA A 65 39.62 1.96 19.12
C ALA A 65 38.45 1.50 20.03
N ALA A 66 38.61 0.43 20.82
CA ALA A 66 37.49 -0.20 21.52
C ALA A 66 36.77 0.73 22.51
N ASN A 67 37.52 1.56 23.24
CA ASN A 67 36.94 2.56 24.16
C ASN A 67 36.13 3.62 23.40
N ASP A 68 36.69 4.17 22.32
CA ASP A 68 36.02 5.20 21.53
C ASP A 68 34.75 4.66 20.89
N ILE A 69 34.78 3.42 20.38
CA ILE A 69 33.61 2.73 19.82
C ILE A 69 32.54 2.50 20.89
N PHE A 70 32.95 2.12 22.11
CA PHE A 70 32.02 1.98 23.23
C PHE A 70 31.33 3.30 23.58
N GLU A 71 32.09 4.39 23.71
CA GLU A 71 31.55 5.72 24.01
C GLU A 71 30.65 6.24 22.87
N ASP A 72 31.00 5.98 21.61
CA ASP A 72 30.16 6.28 20.44
C ASP A 72 28.85 5.48 20.45
N MET A 73 28.90 4.19 20.78
CA MET A 73 27.70 3.36 20.92
C MET A 73 26.78 3.82 22.06
N CYS A 74 27.33 4.31 23.18
CA CYS A 74 26.54 4.88 24.27
C CYS A 74 25.94 6.23 23.86
N SER A 75 26.73 7.10 23.24
CA SER A 75 26.30 8.42 22.77
C SER A 75 25.23 8.33 21.68
N SER A 76 25.29 7.29 20.84
CA SER A 76 24.29 6.98 19.82
C SER A 76 23.10 6.18 20.35
N MET A 77 23.04 5.88 21.66
CA MET A 77 21.98 5.09 22.30
C MET A 77 21.86 3.65 21.77
N ILE A 78 22.85 3.14 21.02
CA ILE A 78 22.91 1.74 20.60
C ILE A 78 23.11 0.86 21.84
N LEU A 79 24.01 1.30 22.72
CA LEU A 79 24.15 0.80 24.08
C LEU A 79 23.51 1.79 25.05
N VAL A 80 22.80 1.26 26.03
CA VAL A 80 22.10 2.04 27.06
C VAL A 80 22.31 1.37 28.41
N ASP A 81 22.12 2.12 29.49
CA ASP A 81 22.17 1.57 30.85
C ASP A 81 21.18 0.40 31.05
N GLU A 82 21.51 -0.52 31.95
CA GLU A 82 20.69 -1.70 32.24
C GLU A 82 19.24 -1.35 32.60
N ASP A 83 19.02 -0.25 33.29
CA ASP A 83 17.70 0.25 33.72
C ASP A 83 17.04 1.19 32.70
N TYR A 84 17.69 1.49 31.57
CA TYR A 84 17.10 2.31 30.53
C TYR A 84 15.80 1.69 30.00
N GLU A 85 14.77 2.53 29.93
CA GLU A 85 13.47 2.20 29.39
C GLU A 85 12.87 3.43 28.70
N HIS A 86 12.60 3.30 27.40
CA HIS A 86 11.94 4.36 26.63
C HIS A 86 10.48 4.51 27.10
N ALA A 87 9.97 5.74 27.18
CA ALA A 87 8.63 6.05 27.69
C ALA A 87 7.50 5.27 26.98
N ASP A 88 7.67 4.99 25.69
CA ASP A 88 6.71 4.25 24.86
C ASP A 88 6.91 2.71 24.87
N MET A 89 7.84 2.16 25.66
CA MET A 89 8.13 0.71 25.67
C MET A 89 6.93 -0.16 26.02
N ASP A 90 6.05 0.30 26.93
CA ASP A 90 4.84 -0.44 27.29
C ASP A 90 3.89 -0.59 26.11
N GLY A 91 3.76 0.47 25.29
CA GLY A 91 3.01 0.43 24.05
C GLY A 91 3.60 -0.55 23.05
N ALA A 92 4.93 -0.54 22.86
CA ALA A 92 5.61 -1.49 21.99
C ALA A 92 5.40 -2.95 22.46
N ARG A 93 5.60 -3.23 23.75
CA ARG A 93 5.38 -4.57 24.34
C ARG A 93 3.95 -5.06 24.17
N HIS A 94 2.96 -4.17 24.26
CA HIS A 94 1.55 -4.51 24.02
C HIS A 94 1.32 -5.08 22.62
N TRP A 95 1.94 -4.49 21.60
CA TRP A 95 1.85 -4.92 20.20
C TRP A 95 2.59 -6.24 19.98
N ILE A 96 3.83 -6.33 20.47
CA ILE A 96 4.67 -7.53 20.33
C ILE A 96 3.98 -8.75 20.95
N LYS A 97 3.41 -8.61 22.15
CA LYS A 97 2.68 -9.69 22.85
C LYS A 97 1.51 -10.25 22.03
N ARG A 98 0.99 -9.50 21.06
CA ARG A 98 -0.14 -9.92 20.20
C ARG A 98 0.31 -10.38 18.81
N GLY A 99 1.61 -10.52 18.58
CA GLY A 99 2.17 -10.89 17.27
C GLY A 99 2.21 -9.73 16.26
N TRP A 100 2.12 -8.47 16.72
CA TRP A 100 2.08 -7.28 15.85
C TRP A 100 3.46 -6.62 15.66
N LEU A 101 4.56 -7.37 15.72
CA LEU A 101 5.91 -6.79 15.57
C LEU A 101 6.10 -6.09 14.21
N GLU A 102 5.75 -6.76 13.11
CA GLU A 102 5.87 -6.17 11.77
C GLU A 102 4.93 -4.98 11.56
N GLY A 103 3.72 -5.05 12.14
CA GLY A 103 2.76 -3.94 12.16
C GLY A 103 3.29 -2.74 12.96
N LEU A 104 3.98 -3.00 14.08
CA LEU A 104 4.63 -1.98 14.90
C LEU A 104 5.75 -1.29 14.10
N PHE A 105 6.56 -2.03 13.35
CA PHE A 105 7.60 -1.45 12.50
C PHE A 105 7.02 -0.49 11.46
N LEU A 106 5.98 -0.91 10.75
CA LEU A 106 5.29 -0.03 9.80
C LEU A 106 4.70 1.19 10.52
N HIS A 107 4.08 1.01 11.68
CA HIS A 107 3.50 2.11 12.44
C HIS A 107 4.55 3.15 12.86
N LEU A 108 5.67 2.71 13.45
CA LEU A 108 6.75 3.60 13.89
C LEU A 108 7.41 4.29 12.69
N LYS A 109 7.72 3.55 11.61
CA LYS A 109 8.39 4.09 10.40
C LYS A 109 7.53 5.02 9.56
N THR A 110 6.22 5.10 9.82
CA THR A 110 5.29 5.95 9.05
C THR A 110 4.69 7.09 9.85
N ARG A 111 5.04 7.21 11.13
CA ARG A 111 4.65 8.33 11.99
C ARG A 111 5.73 9.42 11.98
N ASN A 112 5.29 10.66 12.22
CA ASN A 112 6.16 11.82 12.42
C ASN A 112 7.24 11.99 11.32
N ILE A 113 6.91 11.66 10.07
CA ILE A 113 7.83 11.91 8.96
C ILE A 113 8.02 13.41 8.78
N SER A 114 9.24 13.83 8.44
CA SER A 114 9.50 15.21 8.03
C SER A 114 8.87 15.46 6.67
N PHE A 115 8.05 16.51 6.57
CA PHE A 115 7.47 16.92 5.30
C PHE A 115 8.27 18.09 4.71
N SER A 116 8.41 18.13 3.39
CA SER A 116 9.20 19.15 2.69
C SER A 116 8.69 20.58 2.89
N ASP A 117 7.42 20.76 3.20
CA ASP A 117 6.77 22.04 3.54
C ASP A 117 7.02 22.48 5.00
N THR A 118 7.45 21.57 5.87
CA THR A 118 7.78 21.84 7.28
C THR A 118 9.28 22.10 7.51
N SER A 119 10.13 21.58 6.63
CA SER A 119 11.56 21.86 6.61
C SER A 119 11.79 23.03 5.63
N GLY A 120 11.87 24.26 6.13
CA GLY A 120 12.06 25.48 5.33
C GLY A 120 13.41 25.59 4.60
N ASP A 121 14.00 24.49 4.12
CA ASP A 121 15.42 24.43 3.77
C ASP A 121 15.79 23.38 2.69
N THR A 122 14.91 23.07 1.73
CA THR A 122 15.30 22.21 0.58
C THR A 122 15.89 22.98 -0.59
N GLY A 123 15.89 24.32 -0.57
CA GLY A 123 16.40 25.18 -1.66
C GLY A 123 15.63 25.09 -2.99
N PHE A 124 14.78 24.07 -3.16
CA PHE A 124 13.91 23.83 -4.31
C PHE A 124 12.44 23.74 -3.88
N SER A 125 11.56 24.32 -4.68
CA SER A 125 10.11 24.13 -4.60
C SER A 125 9.70 22.69 -4.94
N ALA A 126 8.51 22.27 -4.51
CA ALA A 126 7.93 20.98 -4.87
C ALA A 126 7.87 20.81 -6.41
N LYS A 127 7.50 21.89 -7.12
CA LYS A 127 7.52 21.96 -8.59
C LYS A 127 8.87 21.61 -9.20
N GLU A 128 9.97 22.23 -8.74
CA GLU A 128 11.31 22.00 -9.30
C GLU A 128 11.79 20.57 -9.03
N SER A 129 11.50 20.06 -7.83
CA SER A 129 11.85 18.69 -7.46
C SER A 129 11.15 17.66 -8.36
N LEU A 130 9.86 17.87 -8.62
CA LEU A 130 9.07 17.00 -9.51
C LEU A 130 9.49 17.15 -10.97
N ALA A 131 9.79 18.37 -11.44
CA ALA A 131 10.29 18.59 -12.80
C ALA A 131 11.59 17.83 -13.04
N LYS A 132 12.55 17.93 -12.11
CA LYS A 132 13.81 17.20 -12.16
C LYS A 132 13.60 15.68 -12.12
N LEU A 133 12.64 15.21 -11.33
CA LEU A 133 12.31 13.78 -11.28
C LEU A 133 11.77 13.27 -12.61
N ILE A 134 10.88 14.02 -13.25
CA ILE A 134 10.36 13.70 -14.60
C ILE A 134 11.49 13.69 -15.63
N GLU A 135 12.42 14.65 -15.56
CA GLU A 135 13.56 14.71 -16.48
C GLU A 135 14.53 13.52 -16.30
N THR A 136 14.75 13.08 -15.06
CA THR A 136 15.75 12.06 -14.74
C THR A 136 15.24 10.63 -14.89
N GLU A 137 14.01 10.35 -14.44
CA GLU A 137 13.45 8.99 -14.43
C GLU A 137 12.40 8.76 -15.53
N GLY A 138 11.87 9.83 -16.13
CA GLY A 138 10.71 9.76 -17.01
C GLY A 138 9.40 9.65 -16.24
N LEU A 139 8.28 9.99 -16.89
CA LEU A 139 6.96 9.86 -16.27
C LEU A 139 6.46 8.41 -16.41
N PRO A 140 5.99 7.76 -15.33
CA PRO A 140 5.33 6.46 -15.43
C PRO A 140 4.09 6.54 -16.33
N GLU A 141 3.72 5.44 -16.97
CA GLU A 141 2.55 5.39 -17.84
C GLU A 141 1.29 5.84 -17.10
N ILE A 142 0.59 6.85 -17.63
CA ILE A 142 -0.63 7.41 -17.00
C ILE A 142 -1.82 6.45 -17.19
N TRP A 143 -1.90 5.83 -18.37
CA TRP A 143 -2.98 4.95 -18.77
C TRP A 143 -2.43 3.55 -19.01
N LYS A 144 -3.08 2.53 -18.45
CA LYS A 144 -2.79 1.15 -18.78
C LYS A 144 -3.64 0.74 -19.98
N SER A 145 -3.03 0.12 -20.99
CA SER A 145 -3.72 -0.44 -22.15
C SER A 145 -3.47 -1.94 -22.30
N TYR A 146 -4.30 -2.57 -23.12
CA TYR A 146 -4.25 -4.00 -23.44
C TYR A 146 -4.58 -4.13 -24.93
N ASP A 147 -3.67 -3.68 -25.79
CA ASP A 147 -4.01 -3.35 -27.19
C ASP A 147 -4.34 -4.59 -28.03
N ASP A 148 -3.75 -5.74 -27.71
CA ASP A 148 -4.04 -7.03 -28.37
C ASP A 148 -5.34 -7.69 -27.88
N CYS A 149 -6.01 -7.13 -26.87
CA CYS A 149 -7.25 -7.69 -26.31
C CYS A 149 -8.48 -7.17 -27.04
N ARG A 150 -9.49 -8.04 -27.22
CA ARG A 150 -10.80 -7.64 -27.74
C ARG A 150 -11.43 -6.56 -26.85
N LYS A 151 -11.85 -5.45 -27.47
CA LYS A 151 -12.46 -4.30 -26.79
C LYS A 151 -13.98 -4.36 -26.82
N PHE A 152 -14.60 -3.92 -25.73
CA PHE A 152 -16.05 -3.82 -25.56
C PHE A 152 -16.40 -2.41 -25.10
N PRO A 153 -16.86 -1.52 -25.99
CA PRO A 153 -17.37 -0.21 -25.62
C PRO A 153 -18.56 -0.37 -24.68
N LEU A 154 -18.60 0.40 -23.59
CA LEU A 154 -19.75 0.40 -22.69
C LEU A 154 -20.80 1.40 -23.18
N PRO A 155 -22.10 1.11 -22.99
CA PRO A 155 -23.15 2.07 -23.33
C PRO A 155 -22.99 3.33 -22.48
N LYS A 156 -23.55 4.45 -22.96
CA LYS A 156 -23.52 5.71 -22.23
C LYS A 156 -24.10 5.51 -20.81
N PRO A 157 -23.40 5.98 -19.76
CA PRO A 157 -23.88 5.82 -18.39
C PRO A 157 -25.22 6.53 -18.21
N GLN A 158 -26.16 5.83 -17.59
CA GLN A 158 -27.44 6.38 -17.18
C GLN A 158 -27.33 6.99 -15.79
N ALA A 159 -28.11 8.04 -15.52
CA ALA A 159 -28.14 8.68 -14.21
C ALA A 159 -28.50 7.68 -13.11
N ILE A 160 -27.76 7.74 -11.99
CA ILE A 160 -28.10 6.97 -10.80
C ILE A 160 -29.38 7.56 -10.20
N PRO A 161 -30.37 6.73 -9.80
CA PRO A 161 -31.59 7.21 -9.17
C PRO A 161 -31.28 8.11 -7.97
N GLU A 162 -31.97 9.25 -7.91
CA GLU A 162 -31.81 10.20 -6.80
C GLU A 162 -32.27 9.56 -5.49
N LYS A 163 -31.38 9.57 -4.51
CA LYS A 163 -31.61 9.13 -3.13
C LYS A 163 -30.84 10.04 -2.19
N SER A 164 -31.35 10.24 -0.98
CA SER A 164 -30.59 10.97 0.03
C SER A 164 -29.32 10.21 0.41
N LEU A 165 -28.25 10.94 0.72
CA LEU A 165 -27.01 10.34 1.22
C LEU A 165 -27.29 9.50 2.48
N GLU A 166 -28.14 10.00 3.38
CA GLU A 166 -28.59 9.30 4.58
C GLU A 166 -29.20 7.92 4.23
N GLU A 167 -30.11 7.87 3.26
CA GLU A 167 -30.76 6.61 2.87
C GLU A 167 -29.72 5.58 2.40
N VAL A 168 -28.79 6.00 1.53
CA VAL A 168 -27.77 5.10 0.97
C VAL A 168 -26.84 4.59 2.07
N LEU A 169 -26.34 5.49 2.94
CA LEU A 169 -25.45 5.12 4.04
C LEU A 169 -26.12 4.15 5.03
N LEU A 170 -27.36 4.43 5.44
CA LEU A 170 -28.09 3.59 6.38
C LEU A 170 -28.46 2.23 5.77
N LYS A 171 -28.74 2.17 4.46
CA LYS A 171 -29.08 0.91 3.77
C LYS A 171 -27.87 0.07 3.38
N ARG A 172 -26.67 0.64 3.19
CA ARG A 172 -25.50 -0.10 2.72
C ARG A 172 -25.18 -1.29 3.64
N ARG A 173 -25.18 -2.50 3.09
CA ARG A 173 -24.86 -3.75 3.80
C ARG A 173 -24.10 -4.71 2.88
N SER A 174 -23.07 -5.34 3.42
CA SER A 174 -22.18 -6.25 2.69
C SER A 174 -22.55 -7.73 2.84
N ASN A 175 -23.71 -8.05 3.43
CA ASN A 175 -24.15 -9.41 3.80
C ASN A 175 -25.57 -9.75 3.29
N ARG A 176 -26.16 -8.96 2.38
CA ARG A 176 -27.48 -9.24 1.79
C ARG A 176 -27.43 -10.47 0.87
N PRO A 177 -28.51 -11.28 0.77
CA PRO A 177 -28.58 -12.35 -0.20
C PRO A 177 -28.40 -11.84 -1.64
N TRP A 178 -27.75 -12.62 -2.49
CA TRP A 178 -27.69 -12.33 -3.92
C TRP A 178 -29.06 -12.59 -4.54
N ARG A 179 -29.46 -11.72 -5.46
CA ARG A 179 -30.61 -11.98 -6.31
C ARG A 179 -30.04 -12.76 -7.49
N ASN A 180 -30.33 -14.06 -7.60
CA ASN A 180 -29.81 -14.94 -8.67
C ASN A 180 -30.32 -14.51 -10.05
N SER A 181 -29.89 -13.33 -10.50
CA SER A 181 -30.34 -12.62 -11.70
C SER A 181 -29.17 -11.80 -12.23
N SER A 182 -29.05 -11.73 -13.56
CA SER A 182 -28.00 -10.95 -14.20
C SER A 182 -28.12 -9.45 -13.88
N MET A 183 -26.98 -8.80 -13.66
CA MET A 183 -26.91 -7.34 -13.62
C MET A 183 -27.15 -6.78 -15.02
N SER A 184 -27.91 -5.69 -15.14
CA SER A 184 -28.08 -5.02 -16.44
C SER A 184 -26.79 -4.34 -16.90
N MET A 185 -26.59 -4.27 -18.21
CA MET A 185 -25.43 -3.60 -18.79
C MET A 185 -25.40 -2.10 -18.43
N GLU A 186 -26.56 -1.46 -18.34
CA GLU A 186 -26.71 -0.05 -17.96
C GLU A 186 -26.20 0.20 -16.54
N HIS A 187 -26.59 -0.66 -15.58
CA HIS A 187 -26.11 -0.54 -14.21
C HIS A 187 -24.59 -0.75 -14.13
N PHE A 188 -24.10 -1.79 -14.80
CA PHE A 188 -22.67 -2.09 -14.84
C PHE A 188 -21.85 -0.93 -15.42
N SER A 189 -22.28 -0.39 -16.57
CA SER A 189 -21.68 0.79 -17.20
C SER A 189 -21.71 2.02 -16.28
N SER A 190 -22.87 2.37 -15.71
CA SER A 190 -23.00 3.52 -14.82
C SER A 190 -22.12 3.40 -13.58
N ILE A 191 -22.03 2.21 -12.98
CA ILE A 191 -21.16 1.96 -11.81
C ILE A 191 -19.70 2.24 -12.17
N LEU A 192 -19.19 1.65 -13.25
CA LEU A 192 -17.81 1.85 -13.70
C LEU A 192 -17.52 3.31 -14.05
N HIS A 193 -18.46 3.97 -14.71
CA HIS A 193 -18.33 5.39 -15.04
C HIS A 193 -18.22 6.24 -13.77
N TYR A 194 -19.27 6.27 -12.94
CA TYR A 194 -19.37 7.19 -11.81
C TYR A 194 -18.33 6.92 -10.71
N ALA A 195 -17.93 5.66 -10.50
CA ALA A 195 -16.85 5.36 -9.56
C ALA A 195 -15.51 6.00 -10.00
N ASN A 196 -15.24 6.04 -11.30
CA ASN A 196 -13.94 6.40 -11.89
C ASN A 196 -13.91 7.76 -12.60
N VAL A 197 -14.99 8.57 -12.57
CA VAL A 197 -15.00 9.94 -13.13
C VAL A 197 -13.81 10.75 -12.63
N GLU A 198 -13.50 10.61 -11.34
CA GLU A 198 -12.40 11.33 -10.71
C GLU A 198 -11.03 10.83 -11.19
N THR A 199 -10.82 9.51 -11.22
CA THR A 199 -9.62 8.89 -11.81
C THR A 199 -9.39 9.40 -13.23
N ARG A 200 -10.44 9.39 -14.06
CA ARG A 200 -10.40 9.89 -15.43
C ARG A 200 -10.03 11.36 -15.49
N ARG A 201 -10.71 12.21 -14.73
CA ARG A 201 -10.49 13.66 -14.71
C ARG A 201 -9.06 14.01 -14.32
N ILE A 202 -8.54 13.39 -13.25
CA ILE A 202 -7.19 13.67 -12.75
C ILE A 202 -6.14 13.22 -13.77
N ARG A 203 -6.25 11.99 -14.30
CA ARG A 203 -5.30 11.47 -15.30
C ARG A 203 -5.33 12.25 -16.62
N MET A 204 -6.51 12.67 -17.10
CA MET A 204 -6.63 13.54 -18.28
C MET A 204 -5.93 14.88 -18.06
N ASN A 205 -6.13 15.51 -16.90
CA ASN A 205 -5.47 16.76 -16.57
C ASN A 205 -3.94 16.60 -16.48
N LEU A 206 -3.48 15.50 -15.87
CA LEU A 206 -2.06 15.17 -15.80
C LEU A 206 -1.46 14.98 -17.19
N GLU A 207 -2.07 14.14 -18.04
CA GLU A 207 -1.62 13.88 -19.41
C GLU A 207 -1.46 15.15 -20.24
N GLN A 208 -2.37 16.11 -20.06
CA GLN A 208 -2.38 17.37 -20.82
C GLN A 208 -1.38 18.40 -20.29
N ASN A 209 -1.20 18.48 -18.97
CA ASN A 209 -0.59 19.67 -18.33
C ASN A 209 0.65 19.38 -17.48
N VAL A 210 1.06 18.12 -17.26
CA VAL A 210 2.18 17.77 -16.36
C VAL A 210 3.52 18.43 -16.74
N LYS A 211 3.75 18.73 -18.03
CA LYS A 211 4.98 19.38 -18.49
C LYS A 211 5.09 20.84 -18.04
N SER A 212 3.98 21.58 -18.03
CA SER A 212 3.93 22.98 -17.58
C SER A 212 3.69 23.10 -16.08
N ASP A 213 3.01 22.11 -15.51
CA ASP A 213 2.67 22.04 -14.09
C ASP A 213 2.92 20.63 -13.49
N PRO A 214 4.17 20.31 -13.10
CA PRO A 214 4.53 19.06 -12.45
C PRO A 214 3.81 18.81 -11.12
N GLU A 215 3.34 19.84 -10.42
CA GLU A 215 2.66 19.69 -9.12
C GLU A 215 1.33 18.95 -9.23
N LEU A 216 0.75 18.85 -10.43
CA LEU A 216 -0.41 18.00 -10.71
C LEU A 216 -0.19 16.53 -10.31
N LEU A 217 1.06 16.07 -10.22
CA LEU A 217 1.39 14.75 -9.70
C LEU A 217 0.94 14.55 -8.25
N LEU A 218 0.94 15.61 -7.44
CA LEU A 218 0.54 15.56 -6.04
C LEU A 218 -0.98 15.35 -5.86
N ASN A 219 -1.78 15.60 -6.90
CA ASN A 219 -3.18 15.21 -6.96
C ASN A 219 -3.29 13.71 -7.25
N SER A 220 -3.06 12.89 -6.23
CA SER A 220 -2.79 11.46 -6.39
C SER A 220 -3.99 10.54 -6.23
N SER A 221 -5.16 11.06 -5.84
CA SER A 221 -6.38 10.27 -5.61
C SER A 221 -6.68 9.32 -6.76
N PHE A 222 -6.65 8.02 -6.47
CA PHE A 222 -6.94 6.90 -7.40
C PHE A 222 -6.03 6.78 -8.61
N THR A 223 -5.08 7.70 -8.83
CA THR A 223 -4.24 7.74 -10.04
C THR A 223 -3.31 6.55 -10.18
N ALA A 224 -2.95 5.88 -9.10
CA ALA A 224 -2.19 4.63 -9.12
C ALA A 224 -3.08 3.38 -9.25
N LEU A 225 -4.41 3.52 -9.15
CA LEU A 225 -5.33 2.39 -9.08
C LEU A 225 -5.83 1.98 -10.47
N GLU A 226 -6.05 0.68 -10.65
CA GLU A 226 -6.75 0.13 -11.81
C GLU A 226 -7.97 -0.65 -11.37
N THR A 227 -8.98 -0.75 -12.23
CA THR A 227 -10.17 -1.59 -11.99
C THR A 227 -10.18 -2.73 -12.99
N TYR A 228 -10.17 -3.95 -12.46
CA TYR A 228 -10.48 -5.16 -13.22
C TYR A 228 -11.86 -5.66 -12.85
N CYS A 229 -12.59 -6.18 -13.84
CA CYS A 229 -13.95 -6.68 -13.66
C CYS A 229 -13.94 -8.17 -13.92
N LEU A 230 -14.20 -8.97 -12.88
CA LEU A 230 -14.50 -10.38 -13.03
C LEU A 230 -16.01 -10.53 -13.22
N VAL A 231 -16.42 -10.69 -14.47
CA VAL A 231 -17.82 -10.71 -14.91
C VAL A 231 -18.33 -12.15 -14.89
N MET A 232 -19.40 -12.40 -14.11
CA MET A 232 -20.04 -13.72 -14.02
C MET A 232 -21.43 -13.72 -14.65
N SER A 233 -22.19 -12.63 -14.47
CA SER A 233 -23.58 -12.52 -14.90
C SER A 233 -23.98 -11.06 -15.14
N VAL A 234 -23.49 -10.49 -16.24
CA VAL A 234 -23.89 -9.16 -16.74
C VAL A 234 -24.56 -9.37 -18.10
N GLN A 235 -25.69 -8.70 -18.34
CA GLN A 235 -26.42 -8.80 -19.61
C GLN A 235 -25.53 -8.39 -20.79
N ASP A 236 -25.63 -9.11 -21.90
CA ASP A 236 -24.91 -8.84 -23.16
C ASP A 236 -23.38 -8.76 -23.04
N LEU A 237 -22.81 -9.34 -21.97
CA LEU A 237 -21.36 -9.44 -21.77
C LEU A 237 -20.97 -10.87 -21.44
N THR A 238 -20.01 -11.41 -22.18
CA THR A 238 -19.48 -12.75 -21.93
C THR A 238 -18.83 -12.81 -20.54
N PRO A 239 -18.98 -13.90 -19.78
CA PRO A 239 -18.22 -14.08 -18.54
C PRO A 239 -16.71 -14.07 -18.79
N GLY A 240 -15.97 -13.37 -17.93
CA GLY A 240 -14.53 -13.25 -18.10
C GLY A 240 -13.87 -12.27 -17.14
N LEU A 241 -12.55 -12.19 -17.25
CA LEU A 241 -11.72 -11.17 -16.61
C LEU A 241 -11.47 -10.04 -17.61
N TYR A 242 -11.86 -8.82 -17.21
CA TYR A 242 -11.71 -7.62 -18.01
C TYR A 242 -10.87 -6.57 -17.28
N HIS A 243 -10.16 -5.74 -18.02
CA HIS A 243 -9.64 -4.46 -17.54
C HIS A 243 -10.56 -3.33 -17.99
N TYR A 244 -10.89 -2.39 -17.09
CA TYR A 244 -11.68 -1.21 -17.42
C TYR A 244 -10.77 -0.03 -17.78
N ASP A 245 -10.95 0.52 -18.97
CA ASP A 245 -10.33 1.76 -19.41
C ASP A 245 -11.26 2.96 -19.14
N PRO A 246 -11.00 3.76 -18.11
CA PRO A 246 -11.82 4.94 -17.81
C PRO A 246 -11.63 6.08 -18.82
N LYS A 247 -10.55 6.12 -19.62
CA LYS A 247 -10.34 7.17 -20.62
C LYS A 247 -11.39 7.08 -21.72
N SER A 248 -11.54 5.88 -22.28
CA SER A 248 -12.43 5.57 -23.41
C SER A 248 -13.77 4.97 -23.00
N HIS A 249 -13.97 4.68 -21.71
CA HIS A 249 -15.15 4.02 -21.17
C HIS A 249 -15.46 2.69 -21.89
N GLN A 250 -14.48 1.79 -21.83
CA GLN A 250 -14.55 0.48 -22.49
C GLN A 250 -13.89 -0.60 -21.63
N LEU A 251 -14.18 -1.86 -21.94
CA LEU A 251 -13.50 -3.00 -21.36
C LEU A 251 -12.53 -3.64 -22.35
N SER A 252 -11.42 -4.18 -21.84
CA SER A 252 -10.52 -5.08 -22.57
C SER A 252 -10.68 -6.48 -22.01
N LEU A 253 -11.07 -7.47 -22.83
CA LEU A 253 -11.19 -8.86 -22.40
C LEU A 253 -9.80 -9.50 -22.29
N ILE A 254 -9.33 -9.70 -21.07
CA ILE A 254 -8.02 -10.32 -20.79
C ILE A 254 -8.13 -11.84 -20.92
N ARG A 255 -9.19 -12.42 -20.34
CA ARG A 255 -9.40 -13.86 -20.34
C ARG A 255 -10.88 -14.18 -20.26
N GLU A 256 -11.40 -14.92 -21.24
CA GLU A 256 -12.77 -15.41 -21.23
C GLU A 256 -12.92 -16.60 -20.28
N GLY A 257 -14.04 -16.68 -19.55
CA GLY A 257 -14.33 -17.82 -18.68
C GLY A 257 -15.22 -17.49 -17.49
N LEU A 258 -15.82 -18.54 -16.90
CA LEU A 258 -16.64 -18.43 -15.69
C LEU A 258 -15.80 -18.78 -14.45
N PHE A 259 -15.25 -17.75 -13.82
CA PHE A 259 -14.25 -17.83 -12.73
C PHE A 259 -14.80 -17.78 -11.30
N ARG A 260 -15.91 -18.47 -11.00
CA ARG A 260 -16.54 -18.42 -9.65
C ARG A 260 -15.69 -19.09 -8.57
N GLU A 261 -15.04 -20.19 -8.91
CA GLU A 261 -14.15 -20.92 -8.00
C GLU A 261 -12.84 -20.16 -7.79
N GLU A 262 -12.31 -19.57 -8.84
CA GLU A 262 -11.08 -18.78 -8.82
C GLU A 262 -11.26 -17.56 -7.91
N ILE A 263 -12.37 -16.82 -8.01
CA ILE A 263 -12.57 -15.66 -7.10
C ILE A 263 -12.73 -16.08 -5.63
N THR A 264 -13.32 -17.25 -5.38
CA THR A 264 -13.43 -17.82 -4.03
C THR A 264 -12.03 -18.14 -3.49
N LYS A 265 -11.15 -18.74 -4.31
CA LYS A 265 -9.75 -19.03 -3.95
C LYS A 265 -8.93 -17.75 -3.76
N CYS A 266 -9.11 -16.76 -4.64
CA CYS A 266 -8.53 -15.43 -4.52
C CYS A 266 -8.86 -14.84 -3.14
N CYS A 267 -10.12 -14.92 -2.71
CA CYS A 267 -10.58 -14.36 -1.43
C CYS A 267 -10.44 -15.31 -0.23
N ILE A 268 -9.43 -16.19 -0.21
CA ILE A 268 -9.13 -17.12 0.90
C ILE A 268 -10.34 -17.99 1.30
N GLY A 269 -11.08 -18.49 0.31
CA GLY A 269 -12.21 -19.40 0.55
C GLY A 269 -13.50 -18.72 0.99
N GLN A 270 -13.57 -17.38 0.99
CA GLN A 270 -14.84 -16.67 1.22
C GLN A 270 -15.80 -17.01 0.08
N SER A 271 -16.92 -17.67 0.40
CA SER A 271 -17.91 -18.13 -0.59
C SER A 271 -18.76 -17.01 -1.19
N ARG A 272 -18.89 -15.88 -0.49
CA ARG A 272 -19.78 -14.79 -0.89
C ARG A 272 -19.51 -14.20 -2.29
N PRO A 273 -18.27 -13.93 -2.72
CA PRO A 273 -17.99 -13.47 -4.08
C PRO A 273 -18.32 -14.49 -5.17
N HIS A 274 -18.43 -15.80 -4.85
CA HIS A 274 -18.79 -16.85 -5.81
C HIS A 274 -20.08 -16.51 -6.57
N ASP A 275 -21.08 -15.99 -5.86
CA ASP A 275 -22.45 -15.77 -6.36
C ASP A 275 -22.70 -14.33 -6.83
N ALA A 276 -21.71 -13.45 -6.77
CA ALA A 276 -21.85 -12.09 -7.29
C ALA A 276 -22.03 -12.09 -8.81
N SER A 277 -22.73 -11.09 -9.33
CA SER A 277 -22.89 -10.88 -10.78
C SER A 277 -21.59 -10.36 -11.42
N CYS A 278 -20.86 -9.52 -10.69
CA CYS A 278 -19.52 -9.09 -11.02
C CYS A 278 -18.71 -8.81 -9.74
N VAL A 279 -17.40 -9.04 -9.80
CA VAL A 279 -16.45 -8.64 -8.77
C VAL A 279 -15.44 -7.66 -9.36
N PHE A 280 -15.41 -6.44 -8.83
CA PHE A 280 -14.42 -5.43 -9.16
C PHE A 280 -13.18 -5.65 -8.30
N MET A 281 -12.05 -5.93 -8.94
CA MET A 281 -10.74 -6.06 -8.31
C MET A 281 -9.98 -4.76 -8.54
N ILE A 282 -9.77 -4.01 -7.46
CA ILE A 282 -8.98 -2.78 -7.45
C ILE A 282 -7.53 -3.17 -7.19
N SER A 283 -6.66 -2.89 -8.15
CA SER A 283 -5.22 -3.04 -8.00
C SER A 283 -4.54 -1.69 -7.84
N ALA A 284 -3.28 -1.69 -7.40
CA ALA A 284 -2.39 -0.55 -7.45
C ALA A 284 -1.18 -0.88 -8.32
N VAL A 285 -0.92 -0.02 -9.31
CA VAL A 285 0.35 0.01 -10.05
C VAL A 285 1.35 0.77 -9.19
N TRP A 286 2.25 0.03 -8.55
CA TRP A 286 3.09 0.52 -7.46
C TRP A 286 3.97 1.68 -7.90
N GLU A 287 4.59 1.57 -9.08
CA GLU A 287 5.48 2.59 -9.65
C GLU A 287 4.79 3.96 -9.74
N ARG A 288 3.51 4.03 -10.12
CA ARG A 288 2.80 5.31 -10.23
C ARG A 288 2.73 6.06 -8.91
N PHE A 289 2.62 5.35 -7.78
CA PHE A 289 2.58 5.95 -6.45
C PHE A 289 4.00 6.13 -5.89
N MET A 290 4.82 5.11 -6.10
CA MET A 290 6.29 5.05 -6.01
C MET A 290 6.94 6.35 -6.41
N PHE A 291 6.66 6.72 -7.66
CA PHE A 291 7.19 7.85 -8.42
C PHE A 291 6.93 9.22 -7.77
N ARG A 292 5.96 9.34 -6.89
CA ARG A 292 5.65 10.63 -6.23
C ARG A 292 6.07 10.65 -4.77
N TYR A 293 5.93 9.52 -4.09
CA TYR A 293 6.11 9.45 -2.65
C TYR A 293 7.22 8.45 -2.29
N ARG A 294 8.47 8.93 -2.19
CA ARG A 294 9.66 8.13 -1.82
C ARG A 294 9.78 7.92 -0.31
N HIS A 295 8.68 7.56 0.36
CA HIS A 295 8.68 7.29 1.79
C HIS A 295 7.62 6.23 2.17
N ALA A 296 7.87 5.48 3.24
CA ALA A 296 7.01 4.36 3.65
C ALA A 296 5.56 4.79 4.00
N ARG A 297 5.34 6.04 4.44
CA ARG A 297 3.98 6.53 4.79
C ARG A 297 3.02 6.52 3.60
N ALA A 298 3.56 6.59 2.38
CA ALA A 298 2.81 6.56 1.13
C ALA A 298 1.92 5.31 1.05
N TYR A 299 2.42 4.18 1.53
CA TYR A 299 1.68 2.93 1.55
C TYR A 299 0.33 3.06 2.29
N ARG A 300 0.31 3.79 3.41
CA ARG A 300 -0.93 4.05 4.17
C ARG A 300 -1.91 4.91 3.39
N THR A 301 -1.41 5.95 2.72
CA THR A 301 -2.24 6.83 1.87
C THR A 301 -2.87 6.03 0.73
N LEU A 302 -2.09 5.16 0.08
CA LEU A 302 -2.57 4.34 -1.02
C LEU A 302 -3.69 3.37 -0.57
N LEU A 303 -3.53 2.70 0.58
CA LEU A 303 -4.59 1.84 1.14
C LEU A 303 -5.88 2.62 1.46
N THR A 304 -5.76 3.88 1.91
CA THR A 304 -6.92 4.76 2.08
C THR A 304 -7.59 5.05 0.75
N ASN A 305 -6.82 5.40 -0.29
CA ASN A 305 -7.38 5.65 -1.63
C ASN A 305 -8.08 4.41 -2.23
N VAL A 306 -7.52 3.22 -2.01
CA VAL A 306 -8.17 1.96 -2.41
C VAL A 306 -9.55 1.82 -1.74
N SER A 307 -9.60 2.10 -0.44
CA SER A 307 -10.84 2.02 0.35
C SER A 307 -11.86 3.09 -0.05
N GLU A 308 -11.42 4.31 -0.33
CA GLU A 308 -12.24 5.41 -0.83
C GLU A 308 -12.88 5.05 -2.18
N LEU A 309 -12.09 4.55 -3.15
CA LEU A 309 -12.62 4.10 -4.44
C LEU A 309 -13.60 2.93 -4.24
N GLY A 310 -13.25 1.95 -3.42
CA GLY A 310 -14.13 0.83 -3.10
C GLY A 310 -15.45 1.26 -2.46
N HIS A 311 -15.44 2.29 -1.61
CA HIS A 311 -16.65 2.86 -1.04
C HIS A 311 -17.57 3.45 -2.11
N LYS A 312 -17.02 4.11 -3.15
CA LYS A 312 -17.82 4.63 -4.27
C LYS A 312 -18.59 3.50 -4.98
N TYR A 313 -17.93 2.37 -5.28
CA TYR A 313 -18.59 1.20 -5.85
C TYR A 313 -19.74 0.67 -4.96
N LEU A 314 -19.51 0.60 -3.64
CA LEU A 314 -20.51 0.11 -2.69
C LEU A 314 -21.72 1.03 -2.58
N LEU A 315 -21.51 2.35 -2.58
CA LEU A 315 -22.58 3.32 -2.56
C LEU A 315 -23.38 3.29 -3.86
N LEU A 316 -22.71 3.22 -5.02
CA LEU A 316 -23.37 3.09 -6.32
C LEU A 316 -24.22 1.83 -6.40
N GLY A 317 -23.68 0.68 -5.98
CA GLY A 317 -24.43 -0.58 -5.89
C GLY A 317 -25.64 -0.48 -4.96
N THR A 318 -25.46 0.14 -3.78
CA THR A 318 -26.56 0.34 -2.82
C THR A 318 -27.64 1.27 -3.38
N SER A 319 -27.25 2.35 -4.08
CA SER A 319 -28.18 3.26 -4.75
C SER A 319 -28.99 2.55 -5.83
N LEU A 320 -28.38 1.63 -6.58
CA LEU A 320 -29.05 0.78 -7.57
C LEU A 320 -29.77 -0.43 -6.97
N ARG A 321 -29.85 -0.52 -5.63
CA ARG A 321 -30.50 -1.61 -4.88
C ARG A 321 -29.88 -2.99 -5.13
N LEU A 322 -28.60 -3.02 -5.49
CA LEU A 322 -27.82 -4.25 -5.61
C LEU A 322 -27.35 -4.72 -4.22
N SER A 323 -27.16 -6.02 -4.10
CA SER A 323 -26.41 -6.59 -2.99
C SER A 323 -24.93 -6.28 -3.17
N THR A 324 -24.23 -6.12 -2.06
CA THR A 324 -22.81 -5.77 -2.07
C THR A 324 -22.02 -6.74 -1.22
N PHE A 325 -20.74 -6.87 -1.54
CA PHE A 325 -19.71 -7.57 -0.78
C PHE A 325 -18.40 -6.81 -0.96
N MET A 326 -17.53 -6.86 0.04
CA MET A 326 -16.20 -6.27 -0.03
C MET A 326 -15.24 -7.09 0.82
N THR A 327 -14.00 -7.25 0.37
CA THR A 327 -12.96 -7.88 1.18
C THR A 327 -11.56 -7.41 0.74
N PRO A 328 -10.66 -7.09 1.69
CA PRO A 328 -9.24 -6.94 1.43
C PRO A 328 -8.48 -8.27 1.61
N ALA A 329 -9.18 -9.35 2.02
CA ALA A 329 -8.53 -10.62 2.34
C ALA A 329 -8.30 -11.41 1.07
N PHE A 330 -7.01 -11.59 0.72
CA PHE A 330 -6.57 -12.32 -0.45
C PHE A 330 -5.55 -13.41 -0.13
N ASN A 331 -5.54 -14.45 -0.95
CA ASN A 331 -4.37 -15.28 -1.14
C ASN A 331 -3.51 -14.60 -2.20
N ASP A 332 -2.62 -13.70 -1.78
CA ASP A 332 -1.89 -12.77 -2.67
C ASP A 332 -1.21 -13.52 -3.82
N LYS A 333 -0.48 -14.60 -3.51
CA LYS A 333 0.20 -15.43 -4.52
C LYS A 333 -0.77 -16.01 -5.55
N TYR A 334 -1.96 -16.45 -5.11
CA TYR A 334 -2.95 -17.00 -6.03
C TYR A 334 -3.55 -15.89 -6.91
N VAL A 335 -3.87 -14.74 -6.32
CA VAL A 335 -4.41 -13.58 -7.04
C VAL A 335 -3.42 -13.08 -8.07
N ASP A 336 -2.15 -12.91 -7.70
CA ASP A 336 -1.11 -12.46 -8.62
C ASP A 336 -1.00 -13.40 -9.83
N ASN A 337 -0.92 -14.71 -9.60
CA ASN A 337 -0.90 -15.69 -10.68
C ASN A 337 -2.16 -15.65 -11.55
N PHE A 338 -3.34 -15.52 -10.94
CA PHE A 338 -4.60 -15.44 -11.68
C PHE A 338 -4.69 -14.18 -12.54
N MET A 339 -4.18 -13.05 -12.04
CA MET A 339 -4.17 -11.76 -12.72
C MET A 339 -3.03 -11.62 -13.74
N GLY A 340 -2.01 -12.48 -13.67
CA GLY A 340 -0.78 -12.34 -14.44
C GLY A 340 0.14 -11.24 -13.88
N PHE A 341 0.05 -10.97 -12.58
CA PHE A 341 0.89 -10.02 -11.86
C PHE A 341 2.04 -10.74 -11.14
N ASN A 342 3.03 -9.95 -10.70
CA ASN A 342 4.12 -10.41 -9.85
C ASN A 342 4.02 -9.90 -8.40
N GLY A 343 3.01 -9.08 -8.09
CA GLY A 343 2.81 -8.45 -6.79
C GLY A 343 3.71 -7.23 -6.51
N TYR A 344 4.77 -7.02 -7.30
CA TYR A 344 5.77 -5.96 -7.12
C TYR A 344 5.58 -4.76 -8.05
N ASP A 345 5.08 -4.98 -9.27
CA ASP A 345 4.76 -3.92 -10.23
C ASP A 345 3.28 -3.50 -10.09
N GLU A 346 2.42 -4.49 -9.88
CA GLU A 346 1.00 -4.32 -9.63
C GLU A 346 0.48 -5.44 -8.72
N ALA A 347 -0.41 -5.09 -7.80
CA ALA A 347 -1.09 -6.06 -6.94
C ALA A 347 -2.55 -5.67 -6.72
N VAL A 348 -3.44 -6.67 -6.61
CA VAL A 348 -4.83 -6.45 -6.22
C VAL A 348 -4.90 -6.22 -4.71
N LEU A 349 -5.53 -5.12 -4.30
CA LEU A 349 -5.61 -4.71 -2.90
C LEU A 349 -7.05 -4.79 -2.36
N TYR A 350 -8.06 -4.83 -3.24
CA TYR A 350 -9.44 -4.87 -2.80
C TYR A 350 -10.39 -5.52 -3.80
N ALA A 351 -11.32 -6.34 -3.31
CA ALA A 351 -12.38 -6.93 -4.11
C ALA A 351 -13.75 -6.41 -3.64
N ILE A 352 -14.58 -5.99 -4.60
CA ILE A 352 -15.95 -5.53 -4.36
C ILE A 352 -16.90 -6.32 -5.25
N GLY A 353 -17.75 -7.15 -4.65
CA GLY A 353 -18.78 -7.89 -5.37
C GLY A 353 -20.09 -7.11 -5.42
N LEU A 354 -20.72 -7.02 -6.59
CA LEU A 354 -22.05 -6.45 -6.79
C LEU A 354 -22.94 -7.43 -7.58
N GLY A 355 -24.23 -7.47 -7.25
CA GLY A 355 -25.20 -8.39 -7.87
C GLY A 355 -26.59 -8.30 -7.31
#